data_AF-A0A2R6ND86-F1
#
_entry.id   AF-A0A2R6ND86-F1
#
_cell.length_a   1.000
_cell.length_b   1.000
_cell.length_c   1.000
_cell.angle_alpha   90.00
_cell.angle_beta   90.00
_cell.angle_gamma   90.00
#
_symmetry.space_group_name_H-M   'P 1'
#
loop_
_entity.id
_entity.type
_entity.pdbx_description
1 polymer ?
#
loop_
_entity_poly.entity_id
_entity_poly.type
_entity_poly.pdbx_seq_one_letter_code
_entity_poly.pdbx_strand_id
1 'polypeptide(L)'
;MRSIAENAQLALLLEVTATPKPGNVDRTREYPDLRFEHFMAGAVGASEGLQQVEAGDPIGASFERAIEGMADQRGGNTQFGALLLLTPLVRAASGGEAASENGELTPERAARVTEATTVADAAAFYRAFEHVDVAVDDPPANMEALDVRRGADAVPAIEERELTLYDVFERSADRDGVAREWVSGFPRSFSAADRIAALDGPVPDRAARVFLELLADEPDTFVVTNHGEATAREVSADARAALDGGLDPDALADDLVERGVNPGTTADIVAAGLFVALERGLVV
;
A
#
# COMPACT_ATOMS: atom_id res chain seq x y z
N MET A 1 -5.87 -9.12 -23.11
CA MET A 1 -4.98 -8.78 -21.98
C MET A 1 -5.73 -7.84 -21.08
N ARG A 2 -5.53 -7.96 -19.76
CA ARG A 2 -6.07 -6.99 -18.80
C ARG A 2 -5.41 -5.63 -19.03
N SER A 3 -6.12 -4.53 -18.76
CA SER A 3 -5.52 -3.20 -18.68
C SER A 3 -4.61 -3.09 -17.45
N ILE A 4 -3.82 -2.03 -17.36
CA ILE A 4 -2.94 -1.79 -16.21
C ILE A 4 -3.77 -1.51 -14.97
N ALA A 5 -4.85 -0.72 -15.08
CA ALA A 5 -5.79 -0.53 -13.98
C ALA A 5 -6.48 -1.83 -13.55
N GLU A 6 -6.84 -2.71 -14.50
CA GLU A 6 -7.40 -4.04 -14.18
C GLU A 6 -6.39 -4.93 -13.44
N ASN A 7 -5.09 -4.86 -13.79
CA ASN A 7 -4.03 -5.55 -13.04
C ASN A 7 -3.85 -4.96 -11.63
N ALA A 8 -3.92 -3.63 -11.46
CA ALA A 8 -3.84 -2.99 -10.15
C ALA A 8 -5.03 -3.37 -9.26
N GLN A 9 -6.25 -3.34 -9.80
CA GLN A 9 -7.44 -3.83 -9.10
C GLN A 9 -7.31 -5.31 -8.74
N LEU A 10 -6.81 -6.14 -9.65
CA LEU A 10 -6.58 -7.56 -9.37
C LEU A 10 -5.52 -7.76 -8.27
N ALA A 11 -4.47 -6.94 -8.21
CA ALA A 11 -3.48 -7.01 -7.16
C ALA A 11 -4.10 -6.76 -5.77
N LEU A 12 -4.98 -5.76 -5.65
CA LEU A 12 -5.76 -5.49 -4.43
C LEU A 12 -6.63 -6.69 -4.03
N LEU A 13 -7.29 -7.33 -5.00
CA LEU A 13 -8.13 -8.50 -4.75
C LEU A 13 -7.31 -9.73 -4.36
N LEU A 14 -6.16 -9.95 -4.99
CA LEU A 14 -5.27 -11.06 -4.68
C LEU A 14 -4.65 -10.90 -3.28
N GLU A 15 -4.29 -9.69 -2.89
CA GLU A 15 -3.72 -9.41 -1.57
C GLU A 15 -4.68 -9.85 -0.45
N VAL A 16 -5.96 -9.45 -0.51
CA VAL A 16 -6.91 -9.85 0.54
C VAL A 16 -7.23 -11.36 0.51
N THR A 17 -7.04 -12.03 -0.64
CA THR A 17 -7.22 -13.49 -0.72
C THR A 17 -6.05 -14.29 -0.16
N ALA A 18 -4.88 -13.67 0.06
CA ALA A 18 -3.73 -14.33 0.65
C ALA A 18 -4.08 -14.80 2.06
N THR A 19 -3.77 -16.05 2.40
CA THR A 19 -4.14 -16.66 3.69
C THR A 19 -3.09 -17.69 4.10
N PRO A 20 -2.58 -17.66 5.35
CA PRO A 20 -2.85 -16.65 6.38
C PRO A 20 -2.13 -15.32 6.09
N LYS A 21 -2.75 -14.20 6.48
CA LYS A 21 -2.06 -12.91 6.64
C LYS A 21 -2.15 -12.45 8.09
N PRO A 22 -1.15 -12.77 8.94
CA PRO A 22 -1.30 -12.55 10.36
C PRO A 22 -1.69 -11.13 10.75
N GLY A 23 -2.78 -10.99 11.49
CA GLY A 23 -3.30 -9.70 11.95
C GLY A 23 -4.08 -8.91 10.91
N ASN A 24 -4.13 -9.30 9.64
CA ASN A 24 -4.94 -8.62 8.63
C ASN A 24 -6.22 -9.39 8.34
N VAL A 25 -7.19 -8.69 7.74
CA VAL A 25 -8.34 -9.35 7.12
C VAL A 25 -7.87 -10.24 5.97
N ASP A 26 -8.36 -11.48 5.95
CA ASP A 26 -8.16 -12.45 4.89
C ASP A 26 -9.45 -13.29 4.68
N ARG A 27 -9.37 -14.42 3.96
CA ARG A 27 -10.54 -15.29 3.69
C ARG A 27 -11.13 -15.97 4.93
N THR A 28 -10.41 -15.95 6.03
CA THR A 28 -10.68 -16.73 7.25
C THR A 28 -10.75 -15.85 8.50
N ARG A 29 -10.12 -14.67 8.49
CA ARG A 29 -10.14 -13.69 9.59
C ARG A 29 -10.74 -12.37 9.17
N GLU A 30 -11.52 -11.81 10.08
CA GLU A 30 -12.19 -10.53 9.94
C GLU A 30 -12.27 -9.82 11.31
N TYR A 31 -12.50 -8.50 11.28
CA TYR A 31 -12.88 -7.71 12.45
C TYR A 31 -14.39 -7.42 12.44
N PRO A 32 -15.02 -7.09 13.58
CA PRO A 32 -16.45 -6.78 13.63
C PRO A 32 -16.90 -5.74 12.60
N ASP A 33 -16.09 -4.70 12.43
CA ASP A 33 -16.38 -3.54 11.58
C ASP A 33 -15.61 -3.55 10.25
N LEU A 34 -14.67 -4.46 10.06
CA LEU A 34 -13.82 -4.55 8.86
C LEU A 34 -13.70 -6.01 8.38
N ARG A 35 -14.29 -6.31 7.23
CA ARG A 35 -14.54 -7.67 6.74
C ARG A 35 -14.04 -7.90 5.33
N PHE A 36 -13.92 -9.15 4.92
CA PHE A 36 -13.44 -9.53 3.60
C PHE A 36 -14.24 -8.86 2.49
N GLU A 37 -15.58 -8.80 2.60
CA GLU A 37 -16.41 -8.16 1.58
C GLU A 37 -16.12 -6.66 1.42
N HIS A 38 -15.66 -5.98 2.47
CA HIS A 38 -15.33 -4.56 2.43
C HIS A 38 -14.09 -4.30 1.55
N PHE A 39 -13.08 -5.17 1.62
CA PHE A 39 -11.90 -5.10 0.75
C PHE A 39 -12.25 -5.40 -0.71
N MET A 40 -13.10 -6.40 -0.95
CA MET A 40 -13.56 -6.73 -2.31
C MET A 40 -14.34 -5.56 -2.93
N ALA A 41 -15.26 -4.96 -2.16
CA ALA A 41 -16.00 -3.77 -2.60
C ALA A 41 -15.07 -2.56 -2.79
N GLY A 42 -14.13 -2.35 -1.87
CA GLY A 42 -13.16 -1.26 -1.92
C GLY A 42 -12.27 -1.31 -3.16
N ALA A 43 -11.74 -2.50 -3.51
CA ALA A 43 -10.96 -2.71 -4.72
C ALA A 43 -11.75 -2.40 -5.99
N VAL A 44 -13.05 -2.77 -6.03
CA VAL A 44 -13.94 -2.42 -7.15
C VAL A 44 -14.21 -0.91 -7.19
N GLY A 45 -14.46 -0.29 -6.04
CA GLY A 45 -14.70 1.15 -5.92
C GLY A 45 -13.52 2.01 -6.35
N ALA A 46 -12.28 1.55 -6.08
CA ALA A 46 -11.06 2.24 -6.49
C ALA A 46 -10.79 2.25 -8.00
N SER A 47 -11.51 1.43 -8.78
CA SER A 47 -11.25 1.19 -10.20
C SER A 47 -11.23 2.47 -11.05
N GLU A 48 -12.12 3.43 -10.76
CA GLU A 48 -12.19 4.68 -11.52
C GLU A 48 -10.91 5.52 -11.36
N GLY A 49 -10.41 5.67 -10.13
CA GLY A 49 -9.17 6.39 -9.88
C GLY A 49 -7.96 5.68 -10.54
N LEU A 50 -7.90 4.35 -10.48
CA LEU A 50 -6.86 3.58 -11.16
C LEU A 50 -6.89 3.77 -12.69
N GLN A 51 -8.08 3.83 -13.30
CA GLN A 51 -8.25 4.10 -14.73
C GLN A 51 -7.81 5.53 -15.10
N GLN A 52 -8.07 6.52 -14.26
CA GLN A 52 -7.60 7.90 -14.46
C GLN A 52 -6.06 7.96 -14.46
N VAL A 53 -5.41 7.26 -13.52
CA VAL A 53 -3.94 7.17 -13.52
C VAL A 53 -3.43 6.46 -14.78
N GLU A 54 -4.06 5.38 -15.22
CA GLU A 54 -3.68 4.70 -16.46
C GLU A 54 -3.80 5.64 -17.67
N ALA A 55 -4.86 6.46 -17.71
CA ALA A 55 -5.16 7.36 -18.83
C ALA A 55 -4.27 8.61 -18.94
N GLY A 56 -3.53 8.97 -17.88
CA GLY A 56 -2.63 10.13 -17.91
C GLY A 56 -2.99 11.26 -16.93
N ASP A 57 -4.06 11.13 -16.14
CA ASP A 57 -4.52 12.19 -15.23
C ASP A 57 -3.58 12.42 -14.02
N PRO A 58 -3.64 13.56 -13.32
CA PRO A 58 -2.75 13.82 -12.18
C PRO A 58 -2.83 12.73 -11.09
N ILE A 59 -1.68 12.34 -10.53
CA ILE A 59 -1.54 11.22 -9.59
C ILE A 59 -2.37 11.47 -8.34
N GLY A 60 -2.25 12.64 -7.71
CA GLY A 60 -2.94 12.94 -6.47
C GLY A 60 -4.45 13.00 -6.65
N ALA A 61 -4.95 13.60 -7.74
CA ALA A 61 -6.38 13.67 -8.02
C ALA A 61 -6.97 12.28 -8.28
N SER A 62 -6.25 11.44 -9.03
CA SER A 62 -6.67 10.07 -9.31
C SER A 62 -6.61 9.19 -8.05
N PHE A 63 -5.63 9.41 -7.17
CA PHE A 63 -5.55 8.78 -5.86
C PHE A 63 -6.73 9.18 -4.97
N GLU A 64 -7.03 10.48 -4.84
CA GLU A 64 -8.20 11.00 -4.11
C GLU A 64 -9.49 10.32 -4.61
N ARG A 65 -9.67 10.23 -5.94
CA ARG A 65 -10.82 9.52 -6.54
C ARG A 65 -10.84 8.03 -6.20
N ALA A 66 -9.70 7.36 -6.22
CA ALA A 66 -9.60 5.95 -5.84
C ALA A 66 -9.97 5.72 -4.38
N ILE A 67 -9.54 6.61 -3.48
CA ILE A 67 -9.87 6.56 -2.05
C ILE A 67 -11.36 6.83 -1.82
N GLU A 68 -11.94 7.85 -2.47
CA GLU A 68 -13.37 8.15 -2.40
C GLU A 68 -14.21 6.93 -2.82
N GLY A 69 -13.86 6.31 -3.95
CA GLY A 69 -14.55 5.11 -4.43
C GLY A 69 -14.35 3.90 -3.51
N MET A 70 -13.14 3.70 -2.99
CA MET A 70 -12.83 2.64 -2.03
C MET A 70 -13.64 2.79 -0.73
N ALA A 71 -13.93 4.02 -0.33
CA ALA A 71 -14.66 4.36 0.90
C ALA A 71 -16.20 4.29 0.80
N ASP A 72 -16.78 4.06 -0.38
CA ASP A 72 -18.26 3.98 -0.57
C ASP A 72 -18.89 2.74 0.13
N GLN A 73 -18.05 1.81 0.54
CA GLN A 73 -18.42 0.68 1.39
C GLN A 73 -18.33 1.05 2.90
N ARG A 74 -19.05 0.33 3.75
CA ARG A 74 -19.27 0.72 5.17
C ARG A 74 -18.13 0.44 6.16
N GLY A 75 -17.04 -0.20 5.74
CA GLY A 75 -15.92 -0.64 6.56
C GLY A 75 -14.80 0.39 6.72
N GLY A 76 -14.95 1.59 6.15
CA GLY A 76 -13.94 2.64 6.21
C GLY A 76 -12.70 2.32 5.37
N ASN A 77 -11.51 2.47 5.96
CA ASN A 77 -10.24 2.24 5.27
C ASN A 77 -9.96 0.74 5.11
N THR A 78 -9.94 0.27 3.86
CA THR A 78 -9.51 -1.10 3.53
C THR A 78 -8.10 -1.13 2.96
N GLN A 79 -7.78 -0.22 2.03
CA GLN A 79 -6.61 -0.35 1.14
C GLN A 79 -5.94 0.99 0.82
N PHE A 80 -6.00 1.98 1.73
CA PHE A 80 -5.43 3.31 1.49
C PHE A 80 -3.94 3.26 1.17
N GLY A 81 -3.13 2.57 1.99
CA GLY A 81 -1.68 2.46 1.79
C GLY A 81 -1.32 1.69 0.52
N ALA A 82 -2.04 0.60 0.23
CA ALA A 82 -1.89 -0.16 -1.01
C ALA A 82 -2.18 0.73 -2.24
N LEU A 83 -3.26 1.50 -2.25
CA LEU A 83 -3.58 2.43 -3.34
C LEU A 83 -2.53 3.54 -3.47
N LEU A 84 -1.97 3.98 -2.34
CA LEU A 84 -0.90 4.98 -2.32
C LEU A 84 0.38 4.45 -2.97
N LEU A 85 0.71 3.15 -2.80
CA LEU A 85 1.82 2.51 -3.52
C LEU A 85 1.47 2.21 -4.98
N LEU A 86 0.26 1.75 -5.28
CA LEU A 86 -0.16 1.35 -6.62
C LEU A 86 -0.28 2.52 -7.59
N THR A 87 -0.77 3.68 -7.15
CA THR A 87 -1.02 4.85 -8.02
C THR A 87 0.24 5.25 -8.82
N PRO A 88 1.41 5.55 -8.21
CA PRO A 88 2.61 5.86 -8.99
C PRO A 88 3.12 4.67 -9.82
N LEU A 89 2.93 3.43 -9.36
CA LEU A 89 3.34 2.24 -10.12
C LEU A 89 2.49 2.05 -11.39
N VAL A 90 1.18 2.29 -11.32
CA VAL A 90 0.26 2.30 -12.47
C VAL A 90 0.71 3.35 -13.49
N ARG A 91 1.04 4.56 -13.02
CA ARG A 91 1.58 5.61 -13.90
C ARG A 91 2.92 5.21 -14.54
N ALA A 92 3.80 4.55 -13.78
CA ALA A 92 5.08 4.09 -14.29
C ALA A 92 4.92 2.97 -15.34
N ALA A 93 3.90 2.13 -15.18
CA ALA A 93 3.56 1.06 -16.12
C ALA A 93 2.86 1.59 -17.39
N SER A 94 2.02 2.63 -17.29
CA SER A 94 1.23 3.14 -18.42
C SER A 94 2.05 3.81 -19.51
N GLY A 95 3.30 4.18 -19.22
CA GLY A 95 4.24 4.70 -20.20
C GLY A 95 3.81 6.05 -20.76
N GLY A 96 4.34 7.14 -20.21
CA GLY A 96 4.19 8.47 -20.81
C GLY A 96 4.86 8.58 -22.20
N GLU A 97 4.81 9.76 -22.82
CA GLU A 97 5.30 10.05 -24.20
C GLU A 97 6.76 9.61 -24.49
N ALA A 98 7.55 9.27 -23.46
CA ALA A 98 8.92 8.78 -23.56
C ALA A 98 9.09 7.24 -23.41
N ALA A 99 8.00 6.48 -23.27
CA ALA A 99 8.07 5.03 -23.22
C ALA A 99 8.31 4.45 -24.63
N SER A 100 9.47 3.82 -24.83
CA SER A 100 9.62 2.80 -25.86
C SER A 100 8.44 1.80 -25.73
N GLU A 101 7.89 1.37 -26.86
CA GLU A 101 6.67 0.53 -27.00
C GLU A 101 6.67 -0.78 -26.17
N ASN A 102 7.74 -1.10 -25.45
CA ASN A 102 7.94 -2.29 -24.60
C ASN A 102 8.47 -1.95 -23.20
N GLY A 103 8.06 -0.82 -22.63
CA GLY A 103 8.66 -0.30 -21.43
C GLY A 103 8.30 -1.04 -20.14
N GLU A 104 9.09 -2.04 -19.77
CA GLU A 104 9.01 -2.76 -18.50
C GLU A 104 8.89 -1.81 -17.29
N LEU A 105 8.06 -2.17 -16.30
CA LEU A 105 7.99 -1.48 -15.02
C LEU A 105 9.28 -1.73 -14.21
N THR A 106 10.06 -0.66 -14.00
CA THR A 106 11.34 -0.71 -13.28
C THR A 106 11.36 0.28 -12.10
N PRO A 107 12.21 0.05 -11.09
CA PRO A 107 12.43 1.00 -9.99
C PRO A 107 12.71 2.43 -10.46
N GLU A 108 13.54 2.60 -11.50
CA GLU A 108 13.93 3.93 -12.02
C GLU A 108 12.77 4.64 -12.72
N ARG A 109 11.80 3.90 -13.28
CA ARG A 109 10.57 4.49 -13.81
C ARG A 109 9.65 4.91 -12.69
N ALA A 110 9.48 4.06 -11.68
CA ALA A 110 8.66 4.38 -10.51
C ALA A 110 9.22 5.61 -9.76
N ALA A 111 10.53 5.67 -9.54
CA ALA A 111 11.20 6.81 -8.90
C ALA A 111 11.00 8.11 -9.69
N ARG A 112 11.19 8.10 -11.01
CA ARG A 112 10.94 9.29 -11.84
C ARG A 112 9.50 9.79 -11.76
N VAL A 113 8.53 8.88 -11.62
CA VAL A 113 7.12 9.23 -11.49
C VAL A 113 6.85 9.90 -10.14
N THR A 114 7.38 9.35 -9.05
CA THR A 114 7.20 9.91 -7.71
C THR A 114 7.91 11.25 -7.57
N GLU A 115 9.16 11.37 -8.03
CA GLU A 115 9.95 12.61 -8.05
C GLU A 115 9.30 13.73 -8.88
N ALA A 116 8.49 13.38 -9.90
CA ALA A 116 7.80 14.34 -10.76
C ALA A 116 6.43 14.79 -10.23
N THR A 117 6.03 14.33 -9.04
CA THR A 117 4.76 14.79 -8.43
C THR A 117 4.80 16.28 -8.09
N THR A 118 3.61 16.86 -7.98
CA THR A 118 3.42 18.31 -7.88
C THR A 118 2.81 18.70 -6.54
N VAL A 119 2.76 20.02 -6.29
CA VAL A 119 2.03 20.60 -5.15
C VAL A 119 0.53 20.28 -5.23
N ALA A 120 -0.04 20.21 -6.44
CA ALA A 120 -1.44 19.83 -6.63
C ALA A 120 -1.68 18.35 -6.27
N ASP A 121 -0.72 17.48 -6.56
CA ASP A 121 -0.78 16.07 -6.14
C ASP A 121 -0.74 15.96 -4.62
N ALA A 122 0.10 16.76 -3.95
CA ALA A 122 0.11 16.84 -2.49
C ALA A 122 -1.23 17.33 -1.94
N ALA A 123 -1.79 18.41 -2.47
CA ALA A 123 -3.07 18.92 -2.01
C ALA A 123 -4.20 17.88 -2.12
N ALA A 124 -4.23 17.10 -3.20
CA ALA A 124 -5.19 16.01 -3.39
C ALA A 124 -4.96 14.84 -2.43
N PHE A 125 -3.70 14.47 -2.18
CA PHE A 125 -3.35 13.48 -1.16
C PHE A 125 -3.89 13.86 0.22
N TYR A 126 -3.76 15.13 0.63
CA TYR A 126 -4.32 15.60 1.90
C TYR A 126 -5.86 15.54 1.91
N ARG A 127 -6.53 15.91 0.82
CA ARG A 127 -7.99 15.78 0.72
C ARG A 127 -8.46 14.33 0.79
N ALA A 128 -7.65 13.35 0.38
CA ALA A 128 -8.00 11.95 0.46
C ALA A 128 -8.29 11.49 1.92
N PHE A 129 -7.71 12.14 2.93
CA PHE A 129 -7.99 11.87 4.34
C PHE A 129 -9.40 12.30 4.78
N GLU A 130 -10.12 13.11 4.00
CA GLU A 130 -11.52 13.46 4.29
C GLU A 130 -12.49 12.28 4.06
N HIS A 131 -12.04 11.26 3.32
CA HIS A 131 -12.87 10.11 2.95
C HIS A 131 -12.70 8.91 3.89
N VAL A 132 -11.58 8.82 4.59
CA VAL A 132 -11.24 7.66 5.42
C VAL A 132 -10.42 8.06 6.65
N ASP A 133 -10.63 7.33 7.74
CA ASP A 133 -9.76 7.43 8.92
C ASP A 133 -8.49 6.59 8.69
N VAL A 134 -7.33 7.26 8.76
CA VAL A 134 -6.00 6.63 8.64
C VAL A 134 -5.26 6.83 9.95
N ALA A 135 -4.78 5.73 10.55
CA ALA A 135 -3.93 5.81 11.73
C ALA A 135 -2.56 6.39 11.35
N VAL A 136 -2.19 7.50 12.00
CA VAL A 136 -0.92 8.20 11.77
C VAL A 136 -0.37 8.69 13.11
N ASP A 137 0.96 8.69 13.23
CA ASP A 137 1.66 9.23 14.38
C ASP A 137 1.49 10.75 14.50
N ASP A 138 1.71 11.28 15.70
CA ASP A 138 1.77 12.73 15.89
C ASP A 138 2.86 13.37 15.02
N PRO A 139 2.56 14.52 14.37
CA PRO A 139 3.56 15.22 13.59
C PRO A 139 4.68 15.71 14.52
N PRO A 140 5.92 15.81 14.03
CA PRO A 140 6.99 16.48 14.76
C PRO A 140 6.57 17.92 15.05
N ALA A 141 7.11 18.51 16.12
CA ALA A 141 6.72 19.85 16.61
C ALA A 141 6.83 20.99 15.59
N ASN A 142 7.51 20.80 14.45
CA ASN A 142 7.65 21.76 13.36
C ASN A 142 6.82 21.41 12.10
N MET A 143 5.99 20.37 12.15
CA MET A 143 5.15 19.90 11.05
C MET A 143 3.65 19.89 11.39
N GLU A 144 3.21 20.51 12.50
CA GLU A 144 1.78 20.60 12.87
C GLU A 144 0.90 21.23 11.77
N ALA A 145 1.47 22.13 10.96
CA ALA A 145 0.79 22.73 9.81
C ALA A 145 0.62 21.76 8.62
N LEU A 146 1.39 20.67 8.63
CA LEU A 146 1.44 19.60 7.62
C LEU A 146 0.94 18.27 8.21
N ASP A 147 0.20 18.33 9.31
CA ASP A 147 -0.41 17.14 9.88
C ASP A 147 -1.49 16.63 8.90
N VAL A 148 -1.30 15.42 8.38
CA VAL A 148 -2.22 14.80 7.42
C VAL A 148 -3.64 14.63 7.99
N ARG A 149 -3.78 14.56 9.32
CA ARG A 149 -5.10 14.51 10.01
C ARG A 149 -5.90 15.80 9.85
N ARG A 150 -5.27 16.89 9.41
CA ARG A 150 -5.97 18.13 9.07
C ARG A 150 -6.63 18.07 7.69
N GLY A 151 -6.34 17.03 6.90
CA GLY A 151 -6.91 16.83 5.58
C GLY A 151 -6.84 18.10 4.73
N ALA A 152 -7.98 18.55 4.21
CA ALA A 152 -8.07 19.74 3.36
C ALA A 152 -7.56 21.03 4.02
N ASP A 153 -7.61 21.15 5.35
CA ASP A 153 -7.17 22.34 6.09
C ASP A 153 -5.63 22.52 6.11
N ALA A 154 -4.86 21.50 5.69
CA ALA A 154 -3.41 21.61 5.51
C ALA A 154 -3.01 22.15 4.12
N VAL A 155 -3.93 22.14 3.14
CA VAL A 155 -3.64 22.52 1.74
C VAL A 155 -3.04 23.92 1.62
N PRO A 156 -3.55 24.97 2.29
CA PRO A 156 -2.93 26.30 2.20
C PRO A 156 -1.46 26.33 2.65
N ALA A 157 -1.09 25.52 3.66
CA ALA A 157 0.29 25.42 4.14
C ALA A 157 1.18 24.63 3.17
N ILE A 158 0.63 23.64 2.47
CA ILE A 158 1.32 22.89 1.41
C ILE A 158 1.63 23.83 0.24
N GLU A 159 0.64 24.62 -0.19
CA GLU A 159 0.79 25.59 -1.30
C GLU A 159 1.76 26.72 -0.94
N GLU A 160 1.64 27.32 0.25
CA GLU A 160 2.54 28.38 0.72
C GLU A 160 4.01 27.94 0.75
N ARG A 161 4.25 26.67 1.09
CA ARG A 161 5.59 26.08 1.19
C ARG A 161 6.06 25.39 -0.10
N GLU A 162 5.24 25.41 -1.15
CA GLU A 162 5.51 24.79 -2.46
C GLU A 162 5.91 23.30 -2.34
N LEU A 163 5.29 22.55 -1.41
CA LEU A 163 5.65 21.15 -1.16
C LEU A 163 4.98 20.23 -2.17
N THR A 164 5.78 19.49 -2.93
CA THR A 164 5.30 18.40 -3.78
C THR A 164 4.85 17.19 -2.96
N LEU A 165 4.21 16.20 -3.59
CA LEU A 165 3.86 14.98 -2.86
C LEU A 165 5.13 14.19 -2.47
N TYR A 166 6.14 14.16 -3.34
CA TYR A 166 7.45 13.58 -3.03
C TYR A 166 8.09 14.23 -1.80
N ASP A 167 8.08 15.57 -1.73
CA ASP A 167 8.54 16.34 -0.58
C ASP A 167 7.89 15.90 0.74
N VAL A 168 6.58 15.65 0.73
CA VAL A 168 5.84 15.21 1.91
C VAL A 168 6.30 13.83 2.36
N PHE A 169 6.51 12.91 1.40
CA PHE A 169 7.01 11.56 1.69
C PHE A 169 8.47 11.53 2.15
N GLU A 170 9.35 12.37 1.57
CA GLU A 170 10.75 12.48 2.00
C GLU A 170 10.87 12.85 3.48
N ARG A 171 9.98 13.72 3.97
CA ARG A 171 9.93 14.13 5.39
C ARG A 171 9.38 13.06 6.34
N SER A 172 8.82 11.98 5.79
CA SER A 172 8.18 10.89 6.54
C SER A 172 8.89 9.55 6.39
N ALA A 173 9.81 9.43 5.43
CA ALA A 173 10.51 8.19 5.08
C ALA A 173 11.24 7.52 6.25
N ASP A 174 11.76 8.26 7.23
CA ASP A 174 12.47 7.67 8.38
C ASP A 174 11.57 6.83 9.30
N ARG A 175 10.25 7.02 9.25
CA ARG A 175 9.27 6.42 10.18
C ARG A 175 8.11 5.70 9.51
N ASP A 176 7.83 6.00 8.25
CA ASP A 176 6.73 5.41 7.49
C ASP A 176 7.28 4.56 6.35
N GLY A 177 6.93 3.26 6.31
CA GLY A 177 7.42 2.32 5.32
C GLY A 177 6.89 2.57 3.90
N VAL A 178 5.66 3.09 3.76
CA VAL A 178 5.10 3.48 2.46
C VAL A 178 5.85 4.69 1.91
N ALA A 179 6.12 5.68 2.76
CA ALA A 179 6.95 6.82 2.42
C ALA A 179 8.36 6.40 2.00
N ARG A 180 8.94 5.42 2.71
CA ARG A 180 10.25 4.86 2.39
C ARG A 180 10.27 4.21 1.01
N GLU A 181 9.27 3.43 0.64
CA GLU A 181 9.12 2.86 -0.71
C GLU A 181 9.05 3.97 -1.77
N TRP A 182 8.26 5.02 -1.54
CA TRP A 182 8.08 6.14 -2.47
C TRP A 182 9.40 6.84 -2.83
N VAL A 183 10.23 7.14 -1.82
CA VAL A 183 11.47 7.89 -2.02
C VAL A 183 12.68 7.05 -2.41
N SER A 184 12.58 5.72 -2.27
CA SER A 184 13.67 4.80 -2.60
C SER A 184 13.44 3.97 -3.87
N GLY A 185 12.33 4.20 -4.58
CA GLY A 185 12.02 3.51 -5.83
C GLY A 185 11.41 2.11 -5.63
N PHE A 186 10.66 1.92 -4.55
CA PHE A 186 9.87 0.72 -4.23
C PHE A 186 10.67 -0.60 -4.09
N PRO A 187 11.86 -0.60 -3.45
CA PRO A 187 12.73 -1.77 -3.42
C PRO A 187 12.06 -3.01 -2.83
N ARG A 188 11.24 -2.88 -1.77
CA ARG A 188 10.56 -4.02 -1.15
C ARG A 188 9.43 -4.54 -2.02
N SER A 189 8.68 -3.66 -2.68
CA SER A 189 7.62 -4.05 -3.62
C SER A 189 8.19 -4.82 -4.83
N PHE A 190 9.29 -4.33 -5.41
CA PHE A 190 9.96 -5.04 -6.52
C PHE A 190 10.56 -6.38 -6.07
N SER A 191 11.17 -6.44 -4.87
CA SER A 191 11.67 -7.71 -4.32
C SER A 191 10.54 -8.70 -4.03
N ALA A 192 9.40 -8.22 -3.51
CA ALA A 192 8.21 -9.03 -3.29
C ALA A 192 7.67 -9.59 -4.61
N ALA A 193 7.66 -8.79 -5.67
CA ALA A 193 7.24 -9.23 -7.01
C ALA A 193 8.11 -10.38 -7.54
N ASP A 194 9.44 -10.21 -7.46
CA ASP A 194 10.40 -11.23 -7.89
C ASP A 194 10.22 -12.52 -7.07
N ARG A 195 9.97 -12.37 -5.76
CA ARG A 195 9.75 -13.50 -4.86
C ARG A 195 8.43 -14.24 -5.15
N ILE A 196 7.33 -13.52 -5.38
CA ILE A 196 6.03 -14.09 -5.76
C ILE A 196 6.14 -14.85 -7.09
N ALA A 197 6.86 -14.29 -8.06
CA ALA A 197 7.07 -14.93 -9.36
C ALA A 197 7.90 -16.22 -9.26
N ALA A 198 8.86 -16.27 -8.34
CA ALA A 198 9.76 -17.41 -8.14
C ALA A 198 9.15 -18.57 -7.32
N LEU A 199 8.07 -18.32 -6.57
CA LEU A 199 7.38 -19.35 -5.79
C LEU A 199 6.43 -20.17 -6.68
N ASP A 200 6.22 -21.44 -6.33
CA ASP A 200 5.23 -22.32 -6.96
C ASP A 200 3.89 -22.29 -6.22
N GLY A 201 2.82 -22.78 -6.87
CA GLY A 201 1.48 -22.93 -6.27
C GLY A 201 0.51 -21.79 -6.60
N PRO A 202 -0.67 -21.73 -5.96
CA PRO A 202 -1.63 -20.65 -6.14
C PRO A 202 -1.07 -19.29 -5.74
N VAL A 203 -1.34 -18.23 -6.51
CA VAL A 203 -0.83 -16.87 -6.24
C VAL A 203 -1.16 -16.37 -4.81
N PRO A 204 -2.37 -16.59 -4.25
CA PRO A 204 -2.66 -16.20 -2.87
C PRO A 204 -1.74 -16.86 -1.84
N ASP A 205 -1.37 -18.13 -2.03
CA ASP A 205 -0.48 -18.86 -1.12
C ASP A 205 0.95 -18.31 -1.21
N ARG A 206 1.39 -17.93 -2.42
CA ARG A 206 2.68 -17.25 -2.63
C ARG A 206 2.71 -15.89 -1.95
N ALA A 207 1.64 -15.11 -2.10
CA ALA A 207 1.50 -13.80 -1.45
C ALA A 207 1.51 -13.92 0.09
N ALA A 208 0.82 -14.92 0.65
CA ALA A 208 0.84 -15.19 2.09
C ALA A 208 2.25 -15.55 2.59
N ARG A 209 3.00 -16.37 1.82
CA ARG A 209 4.40 -16.66 2.12
C ARG A 209 5.26 -15.41 2.10
N VAL A 210 5.12 -14.55 1.08
CA VAL A 210 5.89 -13.32 0.94
C VAL A 210 5.53 -12.29 2.01
N PHE A 211 4.27 -12.22 2.42
CA PHE A 211 3.84 -11.41 3.57
C PHE A 211 4.64 -11.77 4.83
N LEU A 212 4.72 -13.06 5.18
CA LEU A 212 5.50 -13.51 6.32
C LEU A 212 6.99 -13.21 6.18
N GLU A 213 7.56 -13.42 4.99
CA GLU A 213 8.98 -13.12 4.70
C GLU A 213 9.29 -11.63 4.90
N LEU A 214 8.42 -10.73 4.40
CA LEU A 214 8.55 -9.29 4.58
C LEU A 214 8.37 -8.87 6.04
N LEU A 215 7.38 -9.44 6.74
CA LEU A 215 7.10 -9.13 8.15
C LEU A 215 8.23 -9.58 9.08
N ALA A 216 8.88 -10.69 8.76
CA ALA A 216 10.04 -11.18 9.50
C ALA A 216 11.30 -10.30 9.29
N ASP A 217 11.46 -9.72 8.11
CA ASP A 217 12.65 -8.97 7.71
C ASP A 217 12.73 -7.59 8.40
N GLU A 218 11.62 -6.85 8.44
CA GLU A 218 11.57 -5.49 9.00
C GLU A 218 10.30 -5.30 9.85
N PRO A 219 10.39 -4.65 11.03
CA PRO A 219 9.21 -4.27 11.82
C PRO A 219 8.22 -3.43 11.01
N ASP A 220 6.95 -3.80 11.07
CA ASP A 220 5.88 -3.11 10.34
C ASP A 220 5.60 -1.72 10.94
N THR A 221 5.74 -0.67 10.13
CA THR A 221 5.56 0.72 10.61
C THR A 221 4.14 1.03 11.03
N PHE A 222 3.12 0.37 10.47
CA PHE A 222 1.74 0.54 10.93
C PHE A 222 1.53 -0.05 12.32
N VAL A 223 2.18 -1.19 12.62
CA VAL A 223 2.20 -1.76 13.97
C VAL A 223 2.98 -0.85 14.93
N VAL A 224 4.09 -0.25 14.50
CA VAL A 224 4.83 0.74 15.32
C VAL A 224 3.93 1.91 15.71
N THR A 225 3.22 2.50 14.75
CA THR A 225 2.30 3.62 14.98
C THR A 225 1.19 3.27 15.98
N ASN A 226 0.57 2.09 15.86
CA ASN A 226 -0.61 1.73 16.67
C ASN A 226 -0.27 1.05 18.00
N HIS A 227 0.85 0.31 18.08
CA HIS A 227 1.19 -0.57 19.21
C HIS A 227 2.63 -0.38 19.73
N GLY A 228 3.45 0.40 19.04
CA GLY A 228 4.81 0.71 19.43
C GLY A 228 5.86 -0.30 18.93
N GLU A 229 7.11 0.17 18.95
CA GLU A 229 8.29 -0.54 18.43
C GLU A 229 8.51 -1.93 19.04
N ALA A 230 8.19 -2.10 20.34
CA ALA A 230 8.37 -3.38 21.02
C ALA A 230 7.44 -4.46 20.44
N THR A 231 6.17 -4.12 20.22
CA THR A 231 5.19 -5.03 19.62
C THR A 231 5.53 -5.32 18.16
N ALA A 232 5.95 -4.32 17.38
CA ALA A 232 6.36 -4.55 15.99
C ALA A 232 7.53 -5.55 15.88
N ARG A 233 8.53 -5.45 16.78
CA ARG A 233 9.66 -6.40 16.81
C ARG A 233 9.27 -7.80 17.27
N GLU A 234 8.34 -7.90 18.21
CA GLU A 234 7.76 -9.18 18.64
C GLU A 234 7.07 -9.87 17.45
N VAL A 235 6.20 -9.14 16.74
CA VAL A 235 5.52 -9.63 15.54
C VAL A 235 6.50 -10.10 14.47
N SER A 236 7.58 -9.36 14.21
CA SER A 236 8.63 -9.81 13.26
C SER A 236 9.37 -11.07 13.73
N ALA A 237 9.59 -11.23 15.04
CA ALA A 237 10.20 -12.44 15.59
C ALA A 237 9.26 -13.65 15.45
N ASP A 238 7.98 -13.46 15.69
CA ASP A 238 6.96 -14.51 15.55
C ASP A 238 6.74 -14.88 14.08
N ALA A 239 6.74 -13.91 13.17
CA ALA A 239 6.71 -14.17 11.73
C ALA A 239 7.93 -15.00 11.29
N ARG A 240 9.12 -14.70 11.82
CA ARG A 240 10.32 -15.52 11.58
C ARG A 240 10.17 -16.94 12.14
N ALA A 241 9.66 -17.08 13.36
CA ALA A 241 9.38 -18.39 13.95
C ALA A 241 8.36 -19.19 13.12
N ALA A 242 7.36 -18.53 12.55
CA ALA A 242 6.38 -19.15 11.67
C ALA A 242 7.01 -19.64 10.36
N LEU A 243 7.91 -18.86 9.76
CA LEU A 243 8.68 -19.27 8.57
C LEU A 243 9.60 -20.46 8.83
N ASP A 244 10.19 -20.53 10.03
CA ASP A 244 11.09 -21.59 10.48
C ASP A 244 10.34 -22.84 10.97
N GLY A 245 9.01 -22.82 11.00
CA GLY A 245 8.15 -23.92 11.48
C GLY A 245 8.11 -24.06 13.00
N GLY A 246 8.59 -23.06 13.74
CA GLY A 246 8.52 -22.97 15.20
C GLY A 246 7.18 -22.44 15.73
N LEU A 247 6.39 -21.81 14.87
CA LEU A 247 5.04 -21.32 15.16
C LEU A 247 4.11 -21.66 13.98
N ASP A 248 2.84 -21.95 14.26
CA ASP A 248 1.84 -22.13 13.20
C ASP A 248 1.40 -20.75 12.66
N PRO A 249 1.57 -20.46 11.36
CA PRO A 249 1.14 -19.19 10.77
C PRO A 249 -0.34 -18.86 11.00
N ASP A 250 -1.22 -19.87 11.03
CA ASP A 250 -2.64 -19.66 11.29
C ASP A 250 -2.90 -19.26 12.76
N ALA A 251 -2.18 -19.89 13.69
CA ALA A 251 -2.26 -19.53 15.11
C ALA A 251 -1.70 -18.13 15.39
N LEU A 252 -0.62 -17.74 14.70
CA LEU A 252 -0.11 -16.37 14.75
C LEU A 252 -1.14 -15.38 14.21
N ALA A 253 -1.82 -15.73 13.11
CA ALA A 253 -2.84 -14.87 12.54
C ALA A 253 -4.02 -14.65 13.48
N ASP A 254 -4.49 -15.71 14.14
CA ASP A 254 -5.58 -15.63 15.10
C ASP A 254 -5.18 -14.78 16.33
N ASP A 255 -3.97 -14.97 16.89
CA ASP A 255 -3.46 -14.17 18.03
C ASP A 255 -3.42 -12.67 17.70
N LEU A 256 -2.88 -12.30 16.54
CA LEU A 256 -2.77 -10.90 16.15
C LEU A 256 -4.13 -10.26 15.90
N VAL A 257 -5.10 -11.00 15.34
CA VAL A 257 -6.48 -10.52 15.18
C VAL A 257 -7.14 -10.32 16.54
N GLU A 258 -6.99 -11.27 17.48
CA GLU A 258 -7.52 -11.14 18.85
C GLU A 258 -6.92 -9.94 19.60
N ARG A 259 -5.63 -9.64 19.37
CA ARG A 259 -4.93 -8.49 19.94
C ARG A 259 -5.22 -7.17 19.23
N GLY A 260 -5.88 -7.22 18.07
CA GLY A 260 -6.11 -6.06 17.22
C GLY A 260 -4.82 -5.47 16.63
N VAL A 261 -3.79 -6.30 16.40
CA VAL A 261 -2.50 -5.91 15.84
C VAL A 261 -2.45 -6.28 14.36
N ASN A 262 -2.43 -5.29 13.47
CA ASN A 262 -2.44 -5.53 12.02
C ASN A 262 -1.17 -4.98 11.34
N PRO A 263 -0.36 -5.84 10.69
CA PRO A 263 0.76 -5.42 9.84
C PRO A 263 0.32 -4.81 8.50
N GLY A 264 -0.27 -3.61 8.58
CA GLY A 264 -0.84 -2.89 7.44
C GLY A 264 0.18 -2.51 6.37
N THR A 265 1.35 -1.98 6.75
CA THR A 265 2.37 -1.57 5.79
C THR A 265 2.90 -2.77 4.98
N THR A 266 3.03 -3.93 5.62
CA THR A 266 3.46 -5.18 4.97
C THR A 266 2.41 -5.65 3.96
N ALA A 267 1.13 -5.58 4.30
CA ALA A 267 0.04 -5.88 3.37
C ALA A 267 0.06 -4.94 2.14
N ASP A 268 0.29 -3.65 2.36
CA ASP A 268 0.39 -2.66 1.28
C ASP A 268 1.54 -2.98 0.31
N ILE A 269 2.71 -3.34 0.83
CA ILE A 269 3.88 -3.74 0.02
C ILE A 269 3.60 -5.03 -0.76
N VAL A 270 2.87 -5.99 -0.19
CA VAL A 270 2.46 -7.22 -0.90
C VAL A 270 1.51 -6.89 -2.05
N ALA A 271 0.54 -5.98 -1.86
CA ALA A 271 -0.33 -5.52 -2.95
C ALA A 271 0.49 -4.88 -4.08
N ALA A 272 1.45 -4.01 -3.75
CA ALA A 272 2.33 -3.39 -4.73
C ALA A 272 3.20 -4.43 -5.46
N GLY A 273 3.75 -5.41 -4.75
CA GLY A 273 4.52 -6.51 -5.34
C GLY A 273 3.68 -7.40 -6.25
N LEU A 274 2.42 -7.69 -5.89
CA LEU A 274 1.48 -8.41 -6.75
C LEU A 274 1.23 -7.66 -8.06
N PHE A 275 1.03 -6.35 -8.00
CA PHE A 275 0.85 -5.53 -9.20
C PHE A 275 2.09 -5.57 -10.11
N VAL A 276 3.28 -5.35 -9.54
CA VAL A 276 4.53 -5.42 -10.30
C VAL A 276 4.72 -6.80 -10.94
N ALA A 277 4.40 -7.88 -10.22
CA ALA A 277 4.48 -9.24 -10.76
C ALA A 277 3.50 -9.45 -11.92
N LEU A 278 2.26 -8.94 -11.82
CA LEU A 278 1.26 -9.01 -12.89
C LEU A 278 1.71 -8.24 -14.14
N GLU A 279 2.27 -7.04 -13.97
CA GLU A 279 2.84 -6.24 -15.07
C GLU A 279 4.06 -6.92 -15.72
N ARG A 280 4.79 -7.73 -14.95
CA ARG A 280 5.91 -8.57 -15.43
C ARG A 280 5.48 -9.94 -15.96
N GLY A 281 4.17 -10.18 -16.09
CA GLY A 281 3.61 -11.35 -16.76
C GLY A 281 3.25 -12.52 -15.85
N LEU A 282 3.08 -12.30 -14.54
CA LEU A 282 2.50 -13.30 -13.65
C LEU A 282 1.11 -13.72 -14.14
N VAL A 283 0.90 -15.02 -14.33
CA VAL A 283 -0.38 -15.60 -14.73
C VAL A 283 -1.12 -16.11 -13.49
N VAL A 284 -2.42 -15.83 -13.44
CA VAL A 284 -3.36 -16.22 -12.37
C VAL A 284 -4.39 -17.18 -12.93
#